data_AF-A0A7Y5WWP0-F1
#
_entry.id   AF-A0A7Y5WWP0-F1
#
_cell.length_a   1.000
_cell.length_b   1.000
_cell.length_c   1.000
_cell.angle_alpha   90.00
_cell.angle_beta   90.00
_cell.angle_gamma   90.00
#
_symmetry.space_group_name_H-M   'P 1'
#
loop_
_entity.id
_entity.type
_entity.pdbx_description
1 polymer ?
#
loop_
_entity_poly.entity_id
_entity_poly.type
_entity_poly.pdbx_seq_one_letter_code
_entity_poly.pdbx_strand_id
1 'polypeptide(L)'
;MSRLAFLSPDESAADVPRASPLRDVEAAAFTDRSALGKLEVRGDVAQLDPLPGEDLIPIEPHRALLVVDGPTGPARERLGALGYRVYDMSAALAALEVEGESLMRRLTELDLDALPAAGSIARGTSALIERRGGERFRLFVPQELGRFVAEVVTDLHRGLRP
;
A
#
# COMPACT_ATOMS: atom_id res chain seq x y z
N MET A 1 -25.15 6.99 -11.01
CA MET A 1 -23.82 7.31 -10.44
C MET A 1 -22.77 6.77 -11.39
N SER A 2 -21.82 7.59 -11.85
CA SER A 2 -20.74 7.14 -12.73
C SER A 2 -19.75 6.28 -11.94
N ARG A 3 -19.69 4.98 -12.24
CA ARG A 3 -18.63 4.09 -11.79
C ARG A 3 -17.32 4.62 -12.38
N LEU A 4 -16.36 5.02 -11.54
CA LEU A 4 -15.00 5.40 -11.97
C LEU A 4 -14.22 4.14 -12.40
N ALA A 5 -14.77 3.38 -13.36
CA ALA A 5 -14.25 2.09 -13.79
C ALA A 5 -12.85 2.18 -14.41
N PHE A 6 -12.46 3.34 -14.92
CA PHE A 6 -11.18 3.55 -15.62
C PHE A 6 -9.94 3.50 -14.71
N LEU A 7 -10.10 3.45 -13.38
CA LEU A 7 -8.97 3.44 -12.42
C LEU A 7 -8.72 2.06 -11.77
N SER A 8 -9.58 1.08 -12.02
CA SER A 8 -9.46 -0.27 -11.45
C SER A 8 -8.68 -1.19 -12.40
N PRO A 9 -7.49 -1.71 -12.02
CA PRO A 9 -6.78 -2.70 -12.82
C PRO A 9 -7.65 -3.90 -13.21
N ASP A 10 -8.55 -4.32 -12.33
CA ASP A 10 -9.48 -5.44 -12.55
C ASP A 10 -10.51 -5.21 -13.67
N GLU A 11 -10.69 -3.96 -14.12
CA GLU A 11 -11.56 -3.61 -15.25
C GLU A 11 -10.79 -3.52 -16.58
N SER A 12 -9.46 -3.69 -16.53
CA SER A 12 -8.64 -3.75 -17.75
C SER A 12 -8.91 -5.04 -18.51
N ALA A 13 -8.73 -5.01 -19.84
CA ALA A 13 -8.83 -6.22 -20.64
C ALA A 13 -7.76 -7.25 -20.19
N ALA A 14 -8.12 -8.54 -20.23
CA ALA A 14 -7.29 -9.62 -19.67
C ALA A 14 -5.91 -9.76 -20.32
N ASP A 15 -5.73 -9.23 -21.52
CA ASP A 15 -4.49 -9.20 -22.29
C ASP A 15 -3.61 -7.97 -21.99
N VAL A 16 -4.10 -7.01 -21.20
CA VAL A 16 -3.33 -5.83 -20.79
C VAL A 16 -2.47 -6.20 -19.57
N PRO A 17 -1.13 -6.21 -19.70
CA PRO A 17 -0.26 -6.60 -18.61
C PRO A 17 -0.28 -5.55 -17.49
N ARG A 18 -0.50 -5.99 -16.25
CA ARG A 18 -0.33 -5.15 -15.06
C ARG A 18 1.15 -5.02 -14.74
N ALA A 19 1.77 -3.94 -15.20
CA ALA A 19 3.17 -3.66 -14.91
C ALA A 19 3.33 -2.97 -13.55
N SER A 20 4.30 -3.42 -12.76
CA SER A 20 4.67 -2.71 -11.53
C SER A 20 5.36 -1.37 -11.84
N PRO A 21 5.08 -0.30 -11.08
CA PRO A 21 5.85 0.94 -11.15
C PRO A 21 7.32 0.77 -10.71
N LEU A 22 7.66 -0.35 -10.05
CA LEU A 22 9.00 -0.64 -9.53
C LEU A 22 9.81 -1.61 -10.40
N ARG A 23 9.26 -2.04 -11.56
CA ARG A 23 9.87 -3.08 -12.42
C ARG A 23 11.30 -2.78 -12.88
N ASP A 24 11.67 -1.49 -12.94
CA ASP A 24 12.95 -1.00 -13.43
C ASP A 24 13.93 -0.65 -12.29
N VAL A 25 13.60 -1.03 -11.04
CA VAL A 25 14.45 -0.83 -9.86
C VAL A 25 14.91 -2.18 -9.32
N GLU A 26 16.21 -2.30 -9.03
CA GLU A 26 16.77 -3.50 -8.42
C GLU A 26 16.24 -3.67 -6.98
N ALA A 27 15.50 -4.75 -6.73
CA ALA A 27 14.86 -5.06 -5.45
C ALA A 27 15.84 -5.66 -4.42
N ALA A 28 16.93 -4.95 -4.11
CA ALA A 28 17.98 -5.44 -3.20
C ALA A 28 17.67 -5.22 -1.70
N ALA A 29 16.78 -4.27 -1.39
CA ALA A 29 16.46 -3.83 -0.02
C ALA A 29 14.96 -3.86 0.29
N PHE A 30 14.14 -4.31 -0.67
CA PHE A 30 12.69 -4.34 -0.54
C PHE A 30 12.13 -5.48 -1.39
N THR A 31 10.91 -5.91 -1.07
CA THR A 31 10.09 -6.77 -1.94
C THR A 31 8.99 -5.92 -2.57
N ASP A 32 8.86 -5.98 -3.89
CA ASP A 32 7.77 -5.31 -4.60
C ASP A 32 6.44 -6.01 -4.35
N ARG A 33 5.50 -5.28 -3.75
CA ARG A 33 4.12 -5.72 -3.46
C ARG A 33 3.09 -4.90 -4.21
N SER A 34 3.50 -4.16 -5.25
CA SER A 34 2.61 -3.28 -6.01
C SER A 34 1.47 -4.03 -6.71
N ALA A 35 1.61 -5.35 -6.91
CA ALA A 35 0.56 -6.22 -7.45
C ALA A 35 -0.65 -6.44 -6.51
N LEU A 36 -0.54 -6.16 -5.20
CA LEU A 36 -1.67 -6.31 -4.27
C LEU A 36 -2.86 -5.43 -4.69
N GLY A 37 -4.07 -5.93 -4.42
CA GLY A 37 -5.30 -5.14 -4.49
C GLY A 37 -5.34 -4.13 -3.34
N LYS A 38 -5.77 -2.90 -3.60
CA LYS A 38 -5.77 -1.81 -2.62
C LYS A 38 -7.08 -1.05 -2.75
N LEU A 39 -7.95 -1.12 -1.77
CA LEU A 39 -9.24 -0.46 -1.75
C LEU A 39 -9.28 0.56 -0.62
N GLU A 40 -9.48 1.83 -0.95
CA GLU A 40 -9.85 2.81 0.07
C GLU A 40 -11.32 2.62 0.40
N VAL A 41 -11.60 2.36 1.68
CA VAL A 41 -12.95 2.14 2.21
C VAL A 41 -13.32 3.33 3.09
N ARG A 42 -14.47 3.96 2.83
CA ARG A 42 -15.02 5.05 3.64
C ARG A 42 -16.39 4.69 4.19
N GLY A 43 -16.58 4.89 5.49
CA GLY A 43 -17.78 4.53 6.24
C GLY A 43 -17.42 4.27 7.71
N ASP A 44 -18.24 3.57 8.47
CA ASP A 44 -17.86 3.15 9.83
C ASP A 44 -16.93 1.93 9.78
N VAL A 45 -15.64 2.17 9.51
CA VAL A 45 -14.66 1.09 9.26
C VAL A 45 -14.26 0.34 10.53
N ALA A 46 -14.62 0.82 11.72
CA ALA A 46 -14.37 0.14 12.98
C ALA A 46 -15.17 -1.18 13.12
N GLN A 47 -16.27 -1.31 12.36
CA GLN A 47 -17.11 -2.51 12.33
C GLN A 47 -16.78 -3.45 11.16
N LEU A 48 -15.74 -3.14 10.39
CA LEU A 48 -15.39 -3.93 9.22
C LEU A 48 -14.42 -5.05 9.60
N ASP A 49 -14.90 -6.28 9.53
CA ASP A 49 -14.06 -7.46 9.64
C ASP A 49 -13.48 -7.86 8.26
N PRO A 50 -12.15 -7.88 8.08
CA PRO A 50 -11.53 -8.39 6.86
C PRO A 50 -11.75 -9.90 6.71
N LEU A 51 -11.95 -10.35 5.47
CA LEU A 51 -12.04 -11.77 5.12
C LEU A 51 -10.64 -12.40 4.95
N PRO A 52 -10.52 -13.74 4.86
CA PRO A 52 -9.24 -14.37 4.53
C PRO A 52 -8.64 -13.83 3.23
N GLY A 53 -7.35 -13.49 3.26
CA GLY A 53 -6.66 -12.85 2.13
C GLY A 53 -6.87 -11.33 2.07
N GLU A 54 -7.63 -10.76 3.01
CA GLU A 54 -7.79 -9.32 3.17
C GLU A 54 -7.11 -8.85 4.46
N ASP A 55 -6.68 -7.59 4.43
CA ASP A 55 -5.93 -6.98 5.50
C ASP A 55 -6.33 -5.50 5.61
N LEU A 56 -6.97 -5.16 6.73
CA LEU A 56 -7.57 -3.85 6.92
C LEU A 56 -6.61 -2.95 7.69
N ILE A 57 -6.15 -1.89 7.04
CA ILE A 57 -5.28 -0.88 7.63
C ILE A 57 -6.12 0.35 7.98
N PRO A 58 -6.48 0.57 9.25
CA PRO A 58 -7.20 1.77 9.66
C PRO A 58 -6.32 3.00 9.48
N ILE A 59 -6.86 4.06 8.87
CA ILE A 59 -6.17 5.34 8.69
C ILE A 59 -6.81 6.40 9.59
N GLU A 60 -8.15 6.44 9.61
CA GLU A 60 -8.99 7.32 10.43
C GLU A 60 -10.24 6.52 10.86
N PRO A 61 -11.02 6.98 11.86
CA PRO A 61 -12.24 6.27 12.30
C PRO A 61 -13.24 5.96 11.17
N HIS A 62 -13.20 6.72 10.08
CA HIS A 62 -14.09 6.54 8.93
C HIS A 62 -13.38 6.24 7.61
N ARG A 63 -12.09 5.89 7.66
CA ARG A 63 -11.28 5.62 6.46
C ARG A 63 -10.27 4.51 6.75
N ALA A 64 -10.24 3.51 5.91
CA ALA A 64 -9.25 2.45 5.94
C ALA A 64 -8.75 2.11 4.53
N LEU A 65 -7.56 1.52 4.45
CA LEU A 65 -7.08 0.85 3.24
C LEU A 65 -7.26 -0.66 3.45
N LEU A 66 -8.14 -1.29 2.67
CA LEU A 66 -8.24 -2.74 2.60
C LEU A 66 -7.27 -3.24 1.53
N VAL A 67 -6.30 -4.05 1.95
CA VAL A 67 -5.33 -4.71 1.08
C VAL A 67 -5.85 -6.11 0.79
N VAL A 68 -5.86 -6.50 -0.48
CA VAL A 68 -6.43 -7.77 -0.95
C VAL A 68 -5.36 -8.56 -1.69
N ASP A 69 -5.15 -9.81 -1.27
CA ASP A 69 -4.32 -10.79 -1.99
C ASP A 69 -5.15 -11.45 -3.09
N GLY A 70 -5.22 -10.79 -4.24
CA GLY A 70 -6.01 -11.22 -5.40
C GLY A 70 -6.85 -10.10 -6.01
N PRO A 71 -7.90 -10.45 -6.78
CA PRO A 71 -8.77 -9.47 -7.42
C PRO A 71 -9.57 -8.67 -6.38
N THR A 72 -9.69 -7.36 -6.59
CA THR A 72 -10.45 -6.43 -5.75
C THR A 72 -11.95 -6.45 -6.02
N GLY A 73 -12.38 -6.93 -7.20
CA GLY A 73 -13.78 -6.98 -7.62
C GLY A 73 -14.75 -7.54 -6.56
N PRO A 74 -14.54 -8.79 -6.07
CA PRO A 74 -15.41 -9.39 -5.06
C PRO A 74 -15.49 -8.60 -3.75
N ALA A 75 -14.35 -8.11 -3.26
CA ALA A 75 -14.29 -7.30 -2.04
C ALA A 75 -15.05 -5.97 -2.22
N ARG A 76 -14.83 -5.29 -3.35
CA ARG A 76 -15.49 -4.02 -3.68
C ARG A 76 -17.01 -4.16 -3.78
N GLU A 77 -17.50 -5.22 -4.43
CA GLU A 77 -18.94 -5.49 -4.54
C GLU A 77 -19.57 -5.76 -3.18
N ARG A 78 -18.94 -6.63 -2.37
CA ARG A 78 -19.40 -6.95 -1.02
C ARG A 78 -19.47 -5.71 -0.13
N LEU A 79 -18.40 -4.92 -0.08
CA LEU A 79 -18.35 -3.69 0.72
C LEU A 79 -19.37 -2.66 0.25
N GLY A 80 -19.57 -2.53 -1.06
CA GLY A 80 -20.62 -1.66 -1.61
C GLY A 80 -22.02 -2.09 -1.19
N ALA A 81 -22.31 -3.39 -1.18
CA ALA A 81 -23.58 -3.94 -0.71
C ALA A 81 -23.82 -3.70 0.80
N LEU A 82 -22.74 -3.60 1.59
CA LEU A 82 -22.77 -3.21 2.99
C LEU A 82 -22.90 -1.68 3.22
N GLY A 83 -22.97 -0.89 2.14
CA GLY A 83 -23.17 0.57 2.22
C GLY A 83 -21.88 1.39 2.33
N TYR A 84 -20.70 0.78 2.23
CA TYR A 84 -19.44 1.51 2.20
C TYR A 84 -19.21 2.19 0.86
N ARG A 85 -18.51 3.33 0.88
CA ARG A 85 -17.93 3.91 -0.33
C ARG A 85 -16.56 3.29 -0.53
N VAL A 86 -16.32 2.73 -1.72
CA VAL A 86 -15.10 1.97 -2.01
C VAL A 86 -14.45 2.53 -3.27
N TYR A 87 -13.17 2.86 -3.17
CA TYR A 87 -12.37 3.37 -4.27
C TYR A 87 -11.19 2.43 -4.50
N ASP A 88 -11.00 2.00 -5.73
CA ASP A 88 -9.85 1.17 -6.07
C ASP A 88 -8.60 2.03 -6.27
N MET A 89 -7.63 1.83 -5.37
CA MET A 89 -6.36 2.52 -5.30
C MET A 89 -5.21 1.64 -5.81
N SER A 90 -5.51 0.47 -6.38
CA SER A 90 -4.49 -0.52 -6.80
C SER A 90 -3.54 0.02 -7.86
N ALA A 91 -4.05 0.87 -8.75
CA ALA A 91 -3.26 1.61 -9.73
C ALA A 91 -2.69 2.92 -9.17
N ALA A 92 -3.20 3.45 -8.07
CA ALA A 92 -2.74 4.73 -7.51
C ALA A 92 -1.52 4.57 -6.58
N LEU A 93 -1.36 3.39 -5.96
CA LEU A 93 -0.36 3.16 -4.93
C LEU A 93 0.62 2.05 -5.33
N ALA A 94 1.91 2.36 -5.32
CA ALA A 94 2.97 1.37 -5.24
C ALA A 94 3.04 0.81 -3.81
N ALA A 95 3.47 -0.45 -3.67
CA ALA A 95 3.67 -1.05 -2.36
C ALA A 95 5.03 -1.73 -2.26
N LEU A 96 5.76 -1.42 -1.18
CA LEU A 96 7.08 -1.96 -0.89
C LEU A 96 7.02 -2.65 0.47
N GLU A 97 7.55 -3.86 0.57
CA GLU A 97 7.87 -4.47 1.86
C GLU A 97 9.37 -4.31 2.14
N VAL A 98 9.70 -3.76 3.29
CA VAL A 98 11.08 -3.52 3.74
C VAL A 98 11.32 -4.19 5.08
N GLU A 99 12.56 -4.60 5.31
CA GLU A 99 12.98 -5.25 6.55
C GLU A 99 14.10 -4.44 7.22
N GLY A 100 14.01 -4.29 8.55
CA GLY A 100 15.02 -3.65 9.37
C GLY A 100 14.55 -2.34 9.99
N GLU A 101 14.57 -2.26 11.31
CA GLU A 101 14.15 -1.05 12.04
C GLU A 101 15.11 0.11 11.83
N SER A 102 16.42 -0.16 11.77
CA SER A 102 17.45 0.86 11.51
C SER A 102 17.28 1.54 10.15
N LEU A 103 16.83 0.79 9.14
CA LEU A 103 16.49 1.33 7.82
C LEU A 103 15.27 2.25 7.92
N MET A 104 14.21 1.79 8.57
CA MET A 104 12.99 2.58 8.76
C MET A 104 13.22 3.88 9.51
N ARG A 105 14.03 3.87 10.58
CA ARG A 105 14.38 5.08 11.35
C ARG A 105 15.18 6.11 10.55
N ARG A 106 15.85 5.71 9.46
CA ARG A 106 16.49 6.64 8.52
C ARG A 106 15.53 7.13 7.42
N LEU A 107 14.48 6.35 7.14
CA LEU A 107 13.53 6.63 6.08
C LEU A 107 12.41 7.57 6.52
N THR A 108 11.99 7.50 7.79
CA THR A 108 10.88 8.27 8.35
C THR A 108 11.12 8.69 9.80
N GLU A 109 10.50 9.80 10.18
CA GLU A 109 10.45 10.31 11.56
C GLU A 109 9.19 9.83 12.31
N LEU A 110 8.38 8.96 11.69
CA LEU A 110 7.20 8.38 12.33
C LEU A 110 7.61 7.47 13.49
N ASP A 111 6.76 7.46 14.53
CA ASP A 111 6.90 6.49 15.62
C ASP A 111 6.54 5.08 15.11
N LEU A 112 7.54 4.22 15.03
CA LEU A 112 7.42 2.85 14.50
C LEU A 112 6.64 1.91 15.44
N ASP A 113 6.43 2.30 16.69
CA ASP A 113 5.66 1.54 17.68
C ASP A 113 4.18 1.95 17.68
N ALA A 114 3.85 3.09 17.06
CA ALA A 114 2.49 3.60 16.90
C ALA A 114 1.86 3.28 15.53
N LEU A 115 2.50 2.43 14.71
CA LEU A 115 1.99 2.01 13.41
C LEU A 115 0.71 1.13 13.55
N PRO A 116 -0.25 1.20 12.60
CA PRO A 116 -0.16 1.86 11.30
C PRO A 116 -0.32 3.38 11.37
N ALA A 117 0.38 4.10 10.47
CA ALA A 117 0.31 5.56 10.40
C ALA A 117 0.48 6.07 8.97
N ALA A 118 -0.22 7.16 8.67
CA ALA A 118 0.05 7.97 7.48
C ALA A 118 1.01 9.11 7.85
N GLY A 119 2.03 9.34 7.03
CA GLY A 119 2.98 10.41 7.28
C GLY A 119 4.02 10.56 6.17
N SER A 120 5.11 11.25 6.47
CA SER A 120 6.15 11.56 5.50
C SER A 120 7.33 10.60 5.61
N ILE A 121 7.83 10.16 4.46
CA ILE A 121 9.05 9.37 4.29
C ILE A 121 9.97 10.07 3.28
N ALA A 122 11.22 9.61 3.17
CA ALA A 122 12.15 10.05 2.12
C ALA A 122 12.22 11.58 1.95
N ARG A 123 12.19 12.31 3.08
CA ARG A 123 12.22 13.78 3.16
C ARG A 123 11.06 14.50 2.46
N GLY A 124 9.85 13.95 2.46
CA GLY A 124 8.66 14.70 2.04
C GLY A 124 7.58 13.87 1.35
N THR A 125 7.86 12.64 0.96
CA THR A 125 6.91 11.78 0.27
C THR A 125 5.86 11.25 1.25
N SER A 126 4.58 11.50 0.98
CA SER A 126 3.49 10.92 1.76
C SER A 126 3.43 9.40 1.58
N ALA A 127 3.26 8.67 2.69
CA ALA A 127 3.09 7.23 2.71
C ALA A 127 2.12 6.80 3.80
N LEU A 128 1.45 5.67 3.58
CA LEU A 128 0.85 4.86 4.65
C LEU A 128 1.83 3.73 4.99
N ILE A 129 2.08 3.53 6.28
CA ILE A 129 3.01 2.53 6.78
C ILE A 129 2.28 1.61 7.75
N GLU A 130 2.43 0.30 7.57
CA GLU A 130 2.02 -0.72 8.53
C GLU A 130 3.21 -1.60 8.93
N ARG A 131 3.15 -2.18 10.13
CA ARG A 131 4.11 -3.20 10.59
C ARG A 131 3.50 -4.59 10.36
N ARG A 132 4.21 -5.46 9.64
CA ARG A 132 3.78 -6.83 9.27
C ARG A 132 4.26 -7.91 10.25
N GLY A 133 4.75 -7.51 11.42
CA GLY A 133 5.39 -8.38 12.41
C GLY A 133 6.92 -8.29 12.38
N GLY A 134 7.55 -8.41 13.55
CA GLY A 134 8.99 -8.22 13.70
C GLY A 134 9.46 -6.86 13.17
N GLU A 135 10.56 -6.86 12.42
CA GLU A 135 11.11 -5.68 11.76
C GLU A 135 10.67 -5.55 10.29
N ARG A 136 9.51 -6.12 9.92
CA ARG A 136 8.96 -6.01 8.56
C ARG A 136 7.90 -4.92 8.49
N PHE A 137 8.04 -4.04 7.50
CA PHE A 137 7.14 -2.91 7.28
C PHE A 137 6.65 -2.93 5.85
N ARG A 138 5.39 -2.54 5.64
CA ARG A 138 4.83 -2.33 4.30
C ARG A 138 4.52 -0.85 4.12
N LEU A 139 5.02 -0.30 3.02
CA LEU A 139 4.90 1.10 2.63
C LEU A 139 3.96 1.20 1.44
N PHE A 140 2.96 2.06 1.52
CA PHE A 140 2.12 2.43 0.39
C PHE A 140 2.39 3.89 0.03
N VAL A 141 2.83 4.11 -1.21
CA VAL A 141 3.23 5.44 -1.70
C VAL A 141 2.55 5.71 -3.04
N PRO A 142 2.32 6.98 -3.42
CA PRO A 142 1.86 7.32 -4.77
C PRO A 142 2.76 6.65 -5.82
N GLN A 143 2.16 5.96 -6.80
CA GLN A 143 2.91 5.12 -7.74
C GLN A 143 3.97 5.91 -8.53
N GLU A 144 3.70 7.18 -8.81
CA GLU A 144 4.60 8.10 -9.53
C GLU A 144 5.86 8.44 -8.73
N LEU A 145 5.81 8.27 -7.40
CA LEU A 145 6.95 8.43 -6.50
C LEU A 145 7.54 7.08 -6.07
N GLY A 146 6.93 5.96 -6.47
CA GLY A 146 7.33 4.61 -6.06
C GLY A 146 8.79 4.31 -6.38
N ARG A 147 9.23 4.63 -7.60
CA ARG A 147 10.62 4.45 -8.03
C ARG A 147 11.60 5.26 -7.16
N PHE A 148 11.31 6.54 -6.94
CA PHE A 148 12.14 7.40 -6.10
C PHE A 148 12.28 6.82 -4.68
N VAL A 149 11.18 6.40 -4.07
CA VAL A 149 11.20 5.78 -2.72
C VAL A 149 12.01 4.47 -2.73
N ALA A 150 11.85 3.63 -3.75
CA ALA A 150 12.60 2.37 -3.88
C ALA A 150 14.11 2.59 -3.99
N GLU A 151 14.53 3.60 -4.76
CA GLU A 151 15.94 4.00 -4.90
C GLU A 151 16.49 4.52 -3.56
N VAL A 152 15.76 5.39 -2.85
CA VAL A 152 16.13 5.87 -1.51
C VAL A 152 16.28 4.72 -0.51
N VAL A 153 15.33 3.78 -0.48
CA VAL A 153 15.39 2.58 0.38
C VAL A 153 16.66 1.77 0.08
N THR A 154 16.98 1.59 -1.19
CA THR A 154 18.17 0.85 -1.62
C THR A 154 19.47 1.55 -1.19
N ASP A 155 19.54 2.87 -1.36
CA ASP A 155 20.72 3.65 -0.98
C ASP A 155 20.92 3.71 0.54
N LEU A 156 19.84 3.86 1.31
CA LEU A 156 19.90 3.82 2.77
C LEU A 156 20.37 2.45 3.28
N HIS A 157 19.88 1.37 2.68
CA HIS A 157 20.32 0.00 3.01
C HIS A 157 21.79 -0.22 2.71
N ARG A 158 22.28 0.27 1.57
CA ARG A 158 23.72 0.22 1.23
C ARG A 158 24.55 1.00 2.24
N GLY A 159 24.10 2.18 2.67
CA GLY A 159 24.76 3.00 3.69
C GLY A 159 24.64 2.48 5.14
N LEU A 160 23.95 1.35 5.35
CA LEU A 160 23.90 0.63 6.63
C LEU A 160 24.85 -0.58 6.66
N ARG A 161 25.32 -1.03 5.49
CA ARG A 161 26.30 -2.11 5.42
C ARG A 161 27.70 -1.56 5.74
N PRO A 162 28.45 -2.20 6.64
CA PRO A 162 29.82 -1.80 6.99
C PRO A 162 30.80 -1.99 5.83
#